data_AF-K1RZG3-F1
#
_entry.id   AF-K1RZG3-F1
#
_cell.length_a   1.000
_cell.length_b   1.000
_cell.length_c   1.000
_cell.angle_alpha   90.00
_cell.angle_beta   90.00
_cell.angle_gamma   90.00
#
_symmetry.space_group_name_H-M   'P 1'
#
loop_
_entity.id
_entity.type
_entity.pdbx_description
1 polymer ?
#
loop_
_entity_poly.entity_id
_entity_poly.type
_entity_poly.pdbx_seq_one_letter_code
_entity_poly.pdbx_strand_id
1 'polypeptide(L)'
;MRFVIVTGMSGAGKSTALNRLEDMGYFCVDNLPISLISKFAEMAYTPGSEIQRVALGVDVRSGEALGKLEDVLEGMAAASQKYEILFLDAADEVLVKRYKETRRTHPLARGGRVDRGIAQEREKLAFLKRHADYIIDTSKLLTRELNMELEKIFVEGREFKSLVVTVLSFGFKYGIPADADLVFDVRFLPNPYYIDELKKQTGNDKPVQDYVMGFDVSHVFLNKLTDMVQF
;
A
#
# COMPACT_ATOMS: atom_id res chain seq x y z
N MET A 1 11.12 -10.80 16.86
CA MET A 1 9.68 -11.06 16.62
C MET A 1 9.13 -9.93 15.77
N ARG A 2 8.23 -10.23 14.83
CA ARG A 2 7.53 -9.22 14.02
C ARG A 2 6.04 -9.24 14.37
N PHE A 3 5.53 -8.14 14.87
CA PHE A 3 4.15 -8.01 15.35
C PHE A 3 3.43 -6.98 14.50
N VAL A 4 2.47 -7.43 13.71
CA VAL A 4 1.80 -6.60 12.71
C VAL A 4 0.34 -6.43 13.11
N ILE A 5 -0.12 -5.19 13.17
CA ILE A 5 -1.52 -4.85 13.37
C ILE A 5 -2.11 -4.54 12.00
N VAL A 6 -3.00 -5.39 11.53
CA VAL A 6 -3.68 -5.24 10.25
C VAL A 6 -5.02 -4.56 10.48
N THR A 7 -5.15 -3.35 9.97
CA THR A 7 -6.38 -2.56 10.03
C THR A 7 -6.65 -1.89 8.69
N GLY A 8 -7.73 -1.11 8.61
CA GLY A 8 -8.10 -0.42 7.39
C GLY A 8 -9.59 -0.37 7.16
N MET A 9 -9.96 0.35 6.10
CA MET A 9 -11.35 0.56 5.71
C MET A 9 -12.06 -0.77 5.47
N SER A 10 -13.32 -0.86 5.87
CA SER A 10 -14.07 -2.08 5.63
C SER A 10 -14.27 -2.27 4.12
N GLY A 11 -13.91 -3.45 3.61
CA GLY A 11 -13.89 -3.72 2.16
C GLY A 11 -12.56 -3.39 1.45
N ALA A 12 -11.55 -2.90 2.16
CA ALA A 12 -10.21 -2.67 1.61
C ALA A 12 -9.33 -3.94 1.51
N GLY A 13 -9.85 -5.12 1.88
CA GLY A 13 -9.11 -6.39 1.73
C GLY A 13 -8.40 -6.90 2.99
N LYS A 14 -8.79 -6.44 4.19
CA LYS A 14 -8.22 -6.89 5.48
C LYS A 14 -8.19 -8.42 5.66
N SER A 15 -9.29 -9.10 5.36
CA SER A 15 -9.35 -10.56 5.44
C SER A 15 -8.42 -11.24 4.43
N THR A 16 -8.29 -10.68 3.23
CA THR A 16 -7.35 -11.17 2.23
C THR A 16 -5.90 -11.03 2.70
N ALA A 17 -5.57 -9.89 3.32
CA ALA A 17 -4.24 -9.67 3.85
C ALA A 17 -3.90 -10.61 5.02
N LEU A 18 -4.83 -10.82 5.95
CA LEU A 18 -4.64 -11.75 7.07
C LEU A 18 -4.43 -13.19 6.59
N ASN A 19 -5.24 -13.67 5.66
CA ASN A 19 -5.07 -15.00 5.08
C ASN A 19 -3.69 -15.14 4.40
N ARG A 20 -3.24 -14.11 3.69
CA ARG A 20 -1.94 -14.16 3.03
C ARG A 20 -0.79 -14.13 4.04
N LEU A 21 -0.89 -13.36 5.12
CA LEU A 21 0.08 -13.37 6.20
C LEU A 21 0.13 -14.74 6.90
N GLU A 22 -1.00 -15.42 7.04
CA GLU A 22 -1.08 -16.79 7.56
C GLU A 22 -0.30 -17.76 6.67
N ASP A 23 -0.48 -17.69 5.34
CA ASP A 23 0.32 -18.48 4.37
C ASP A 23 1.83 -18.20 4.49
N MET A 24 2.21 -16.98 4.91
CA MET A 24 3.61 -16.57 5.12
C MET A 24 4.16 -16.98 6.49
N GLY A 25 3.39 -17.72 7.28
CA GLY A 25 3.77 -18.23 8.60
C GLY A 25 3.60 -17.22 9.74
N TYR A 26 2.72 -16.23 9.58
CA TYR A 26 2.29 -15.40 10.71
C TYR A 26 1.20 -16.12 11.51
N PHE A 27 1.25 -15.98 12.83
CA PHE A 27 0.14 -16.33 13.69
C PHE A 27 -0.93 -15.24 13.57
N CYS A 28 -1.99 -15.53 12.81
CA CYS A 28 -3.06 -14.58 12.52
C CYS A 28 -4.22 -14.71 13.51
N VAL A 29 -4.68 -13.59 14.05
CA VAL A 29 -5.92 -13.53 14.84
C VAL A 29 -6.79 -12.42 14.28
N ASP A 30 -7.98 -12.75 13.78
CA ASP A 30 -8.93 -11.76 13.27
C ASP A 30 -9.92 -11.31 14.37
N ASN A 31 -10.33 -10.04 14.29
CA ASN A 31 -11.34 -9.42 15.15
C ASN A 31 -11.05 -9.54 16.66
N LEU A 32 -9.79 -9.39 17.06
CA LEU A 32 -9.41 -9.42 18.48
C LEU A 32 -9.93 -8.15 19.19
N PRO A 33 -10.61 -8.27 20.35
CA PRO A 33 -10.97 -7.12 21.16
C PRO A 33 -9.74 -6.30 21.57
N ILE A 34 -9.85 -4.97 21.48
CA ILE A 34 -8.74 -4.04 21.73
C ILE A 34 -8.15 -4.19 23.15
N SER A 35 -9.01 -4.49 24.13
CA SER A 35 -8.60 -4.76 25.51
C SER A 35 -7.74 -6.02 25.69
N LEU A 36 -7.69 -6.91 24.71
CA LEU A 36 -6.88 -8.13 24.74
C LEU A 36 -5.58 -8.02 23.96
N ILE A 37 -5.39 -6.95 23.17
CA ILE A 37 -4.18 -6.75 22.35
C ILE A 37 -2.94 -6.69 23.24
N SER A 38 -2.97 -5.91 24.34
CA SER A 38 -1.83 -5.79 25.26
C SER A 38 -1.47 -7.13 25.92
N LYS A 39 -2.46 -7.88 26.40
CA LYS A 39 -2.25 -9.22 26.99
C LYS A 39 -1.69 -10.20 25.96
N PHE A 40 -2.19 -10.15 24.74
CA PHE A 40 -1.68 -10.98 23.66
C PHE A 40 -0.24 -10.62 23.29
N ALA A 41 0.08 -9.32 23.26
CA ALA A 41 1.44 -8.85 23.04
C ALA A 41 2.37 -9.32 24.16
N GLU A 42 1.98 -9.19 25.45
CA GLU A 42 2.75 -9.73 26.58
C GLU A 42 3.06 -11.22 26.42
N MET A 43 2.06 -12.03 26.07
CA MET A 43 2.26 -13.46 25.82
C MET A 43 3.20 -13.72 24.63
N ALA A 44 3.02 -13.00 23.52
CA ALA A 44 3.85 -13.16 22.33
C ALA A 44 5.31 -12.76 22.60
N TYR A 45 5.53 -11.68 23.35
CA TYR A 45 6.85 -11.15 23.72
C TYR A 45 7.53 -11.92 24.88
N THR A 46 6.83 -12.86 25.52
CA THR A 46 7.39 -13.65 26.64
C THR A 46 8.57 -14.52 26.15
N PRO A 47 9.73 -14.51 26.85
CA PRO A 47 10.88 -15.34 26.49
C PRO A 47 10.51 -16.84 26.47
N GLY A 48 10.82 -17.51 25.35
CA GLY A 48 10.47 -18.93 25.14
C GLY A 48 9.16 -19.17 24.38
N SER A 49 8.44 -18.11 24.00
CA SER A 49 7.32 -18.22 23.06
C SER A 49 7.80 -18.77 21.70
N GLU A 50 7.08 -19.77 21.18
CA GLU A 50 7.30 -20.31 19.81
C GLU A 50 6.83 -19.33 18.72
N ILE A 51 6.04 -18.31 19.11
CA ILE A 51 5.44 -17.36 18.17
C ILE A 51 6.46 -16.28 17.80
N GLN A 52 7.01 -16.35 16.58
CA GLN A 52 7.98 -15.37 16.08
C GLN A 52 7.39 -14.28 15.18
N ARG A 53 6.18 -14.51 14.64
CA ARG A 53 5.49 -13.63 13.70
C ARG A 53 4.00 -13.60 14.06
N VAL A 54 3.45 -12.42 14.29
CA VAL A 54 2.04 -12.21 14.67
C VAL A 54 1.40 -11.23 13.72
N ALA A 55 0.18 -11.52 13.28
CA ALA A 55 -0.68 -10.57 12.58
C ALA A 55 -2.04 -10.47 13.29
N LEU A 56 -2.37 -9.30 13.82
CA LEU A 56 -3.63 -9.03 14.51
C LEU A 56 -4.56 -8.20 13.63
N GLY A 57 -5.70 -8.78 13.26
CA GLY A 57 -6.80 -8.08 12.62
C GLY A 57 -7.58 -7.24 13.63
N VAL A 58 -7.50 -5.92 13.48
CA VAL A 58 -8.28 -4.98 14.32
C VAL A 58 -9.39 -4.37 13.47
N ASP A 59 -10.64 -4.65 13.85
CA ASP A 59 -11.82 -4.11 13.20
C ASP A 59 -12.51 -3.06 14.11
N VAL A 60 -12.88 -1.93 13.52
CA VAL A 60 -13.37 -0.72 14.22
C VAL A 60 -14.89 -0.76 14.42
N ARG A 61 -15.51 -1.92 14.24
CA ARG A 61 -16.95 -2.17 14.47
C ARG A 61 -17.38 -1.86 15.91
N SER A 62 -16.47 -1.92 16.87
CA SER A 62 -16.69 -1.57 18.28
C SER A 62 -16.40 -0.08 18.50
N GLY A 63 -17.34 0.77 18.10
CA GLY A 63 -17.26 2.25 18.15
C GLY A 63 -17.00 2.90 19.53
N GLU A 64 -16.79 2.13 20.60
CA GLU A 64 -16.38 2.59 21.93
C GLU A 64 -14.89 2.31 22.26
N ALA A 65 -14.14 1.68 21.35
CA ALA A 65 -12.82 1.12 21.64
C ALA A 65 -11.63 1.83 20.97
N LEU A 66 -11.85 2.79 20.06
CA LEU A 66 -10.75 3.45 19.33
C LEU A 66 -9.82 4.28 20.22
N GLY A 67 -10.35 5.06 21.16
CA GLY A 67 -9.52 5.80 22.12
C GLY A 67 -8.66 4.86 22.96
N LYS A 68 -9.20 3.69 23.32
CA LYS A 68 -8.45 2.65 24.05
C LYS A 68 -7.37 2.00 23.19
N LEU A 69 -7.45 2.07 21.86
CA LEU A 69 -6.43 1.50 20.99
C LEU A 69 -5.16 2.33 21.05
N GLU A 70 -5.28 3.66 21.03
CA GLU A 70 -4.15 4.57 21.19
C GLU A 70 -3.44 4.33 22.52
N ASP A 71 -4.20 4.27 23.63
CA ASP A 71 -3.65 3.94 24.96
C ASP A 71 -2.91 2.58 24.98
N VAL A 72 -3.46 1.57 24.30
CA VAL A 72 -2.84 0.23 24.21
C VAL A 72 -1.55 0.27 23.39
N LEU A 73 -1.56 0.97 22.26
CA LEU A 73 -0.39 1.13 21.39
C LEU A 73 0.73 1.90 22.09
N GLU A 74 0.40 2.96 22.83
CA GLU A 74 1.35 3.70 23.67
C GLU A 74 1.91 2.81 24.79
N GLY A 75 1.06 2.03 25.46
CA GLY A 75 1.48 1.08 26.49
C GLY A 75 2.44 0.01 25.96
N MET A 76 2.18 -0.53 24.77
CA MET A 76 3.09 -1.47 24.10
C MET A 76 4.43 -0.82 23.77
N ALA A 77 4.41 0.42 23.24
CA ALA A 77 5.63 1.17 22.94
C ALA A 77 6.46 1.44 24.21
N ALA A 78 5.81 1.84 25.32
CA ALA A 78 6.45 2.06 26.61
C ALA A 78 7.06 0.77 27.18
N ALA A 79 6.44 -0.38 26.94
CA ALA A 79 6.97 -1.71 27.29
C ALA A 79 8.09 -2.20 26.34
N SER A 80 8.57 -1.37 25.41
CA SER A 80 9.54 -1.73 24.37
C SER A 80 9.10 -2.90 23.48
N GLN A 81 7.79 -3.14 23.39
CA GLN A 81 7.20 -4.13 22.49
C GLN A 81 7.02 -3.48 21.12
N LYS A 82 7.86 -3.87 20.16
CA LYS A 82 7.80 -3.32 18.80
C LYS A 82 6.52 -3.77 18.09
N TYR A 83 5.92 -2.91 17.30
CA TYR A 83 4.81 -3.30 16.44
C TYR A 83 4.88 -2.48 15.15
N GLU A 84 4.22 -2.99 14.13
CA GLU A 84 4.01 -2.30 12.85
C GLU A 84 2.51 -2.28 12.55
N ILE A 85 2.01 -1.19 11.96
CA ILE A 85 0.62 -1.03 11.56
C ILE A 85 0.54 -1.08 10.03
N LEU A 86 -0.18 -2.09 9.53
CA LEU A 86 -0.58 -2.20 8.13
C LEU A 86 -2.01 -1.66 7.98
N PHE A 87 -2.14 -0.55 7.26
CA PHE A 87 -3.42 0.08 6.95
C PHE A 87 -3.81 -0.15 5.49
N LEU A 88 -4.94 -0.81 5.27
CA LEU A 88 -5.51 -0.99 3.93
C LEU A 88 -6.57 0.08 3.65
N ASP A 89 -6.41 0.80 2.55
CA ASP A 89 -7.36 1.82 2.11
C ASP A 89 -7.90 1.50 0.71
N ALA A 90 -9.01 2.14 0.35
CA ALA A 90 -9.46 2.24 -1.03
C ALA A 90 -10.37 3.47 -1.17
N ALA A 91 -10.53 3.97 -2.39
CA ALA A 91 -11.45 5.04 -2.72
C ALA A 91 -12.90 4.66 -2.34
N ASP A 92 -13.66 5.64 -1.86
CA ASP A 92 -15.02 5.42 -1.34
C ASP A 92 -15.93 4.76 -2.38
N GLU A 93 -15.82 5.17 -3.64
CA GLU A 93 -16.60 4.59 -4.75
C GLU A 93 -16.30 3.10 -4.95
N VAL A 94 -15.03 2.70 -4.81
CA VAL A 94 -14.59 1.31 -4.92
C VAL A 94 -15.12 0.49 -3.73
N LEU A 95 -15.04 1.04 -2.52
CA LEU A 95 -15.57 0.38 -1.31
C LEU A 95 -17.09 0.18 -1.42
N VAL A 96 -17.83 1.19 -1.87
CA VAL A 96 -19.29 1.09 -2.11
C VAL A 96 -19.59 -0.02 -3.12
N LYS A 97 -18.82 -0.12 -4.21
CA LYS A 97 -18.98 -1.17 -5.23
C LYS A 97 -18.73 -2.57 -4.65
N ARG A 98 -17.63 -2.77 -3.93
CA ARG A 98 -17.29 -4.06 -3.28
C ARG A 98 -18.34 -4.51 -2.26
N TYR A 99 -18.91 -3.57 -1.51
CA TYR A 99 -20.00 -3.86 -0.58
C TYR A 99 -21.29 -4.29 -1.29
N LYS A 100 -21.62 -3.65 -2.41
CA LYS A 100 -22.77 -4.05 -3.24
C LYS A 100 -22.58 -5.45 -3.84
N GLU A 101 -21.36 -5.77 -4.29
CA GLU A 101 -21.01 -7.07 -4.87
C GLU A 101 -21.07 -8.20 -3.84
N THR A 102 -20.56 -7.96 -2.63
CA THR A 102 -20.56 -8.96 -1.55
C THR A 102 -21.90 -9.10 -0.83
N ARG A 103 -22.89 -8.24 -1.15
CA ARG A 103 -24.21 -8.13 -0.47
C ARG A 103 -24.13 -8.03 1.06
N ARG A 104 -22.98 -7.61 1.60
CA ARG A 104 -22.78 -7.46 3.05
C ARG A 104 -23.29 -6.09 3.49
N THR A 105 -23.94 -6.04 4.65
CA THR A 105 -24.37 -4.77 5.25
C THR A 105 -23.18 -4.09 5.92
N HIS A 106 -22.99 -2.78 5.68
CA HIS A 106 -21.93 -2.04 6.35
C HIS A 106 -22.22 -1.94 7.86
N PRO A 107 -21.27 -2.33 8.75
CA PRO A 107 -21.51 -2.42 10.20
C PRO A 107 -22.01 -1.11 10.84
N LEU A 108 -21.45 0.02 10.41
CA LEU A 108 -21.83 1.35 10.89
C LEU A 108 -23.06 1.94 10.20
N ALA A 109 -23.58 1.31 9.14
CA ALA A 109 -24.69 1.90 8.40
C ALA A 109 -26.03 1.79 9.13
N ARG A 110 -26.23 0.90 10.12
CA ARG A 110 -27.51 0.72 10.87
C ARG A 110 -28.78 0.80 9.99
N GLY A 111 -28.74 0.31 8.75
CA GLY A 111 -29.86 0.39 7.78
C GLY A 111 -29.89 1.63 6.87
N GLY A 112 -28.95 2.57 7.00
CA GLY A 112 -28.74 3.72 6.15
C GLY A 112 -27.83 3.45 4.94
N ARG A 113 -27.45 4.52 4.24
CA ARG A 113 -26.64 4.43 3.02
C ARG A 113 -25.18 4.07 3.34
N VAL A 114 -24.60 3.16 2.53
CA VAL A 114 -23.23 2.65 2.69
C VAL A 114 -22.17 3.74 2.55
N ASP A 115 -22.42 4.73 1.68
CA ASP A 115 -21.55 5.91 1.48
C ASP A 115 -21.29 6.68 2.79
N ARG A 116 -22.33 6.94 3.59
CA ARG A 116 -22.21 7.60 4.89
C ARG A 116 -21.46 6.75 5.91
N GLY A 117 -21.65 5.43 5.87
CA GLY A 117 -20.94 4.51 6.75
C GLY A 117 -19.43 4.53 6.52
N ILE A 118 -19.03 4.54 5.24
CA ILE A 118 -17.61 4.63 4.83
C ILE A 118 -17.01 5.97 5.24
N ALA A 119 -17.71 7.08 5.02
CA ALA A 119 -17.21 8.40 5.40
C ALA A 119 -16.94 8.52 6.92
N GLN A 120 -17.88 8.03 7.74
CA GLN A 120 -17.71 8.01 9.20
C GLN A 120 -16.59 7.06 9.65
N GLU A 121 -16.44 5.92 8.99
CA GLU A 121 -15.34 4.99 9.26
C GLU A 121 -13.99 5.65 8.94
N ARG A 122 -13.89 6.37 7.83
CA ARG A 122 -12.66 7.07 7.40
C ARG A 122 -12.24 8.14 8.40
N GLU A 123 -13.19 8.94 8.89
CA GLU A 123 -12.92 9.94 9.93
C GLU A 123 -12.39 9.30 11.21
N LYS A 124 -13.04 8.21 11.65
CA LYS A 124 -12.64 7.45 12.85
C LYS A 124 -11.29 6.75 12.72
N LEU A 125 -10.97 6.26 11.53
CA LEU A 125 -9.71 5.56 11.23
C LEU A 125 -8.56 6.50 10.88
N ALA A 126 -8.81 7.79 10.73
CA ALA A 126 -7.80 8.76 10.31
C ALA A 126 -6.58 8.79 11.23
N PHE A 127 -6.76 8.57 12.54
CA PHE A 127 -5.63 8.52 13.48
C PHE A 127 -4.74 7.29 13.25
N LEU A 128 -5.32 6.11 13.01
CA LEU A 128 -4.55 4.91 12.69
C LEU A 128 -3.85 5.04 11.35
N LYS A 129 -4.50 5.66 10.36
CA LYS A 129 -3.86 5.93 9.08
C LYS A 129 -2.63 6.85 9.23
N ARG A 130 -2.68 7.85 10.12
CA ARG A 130 -1.53 8.73 10.39
C ARG A 130 -0.36 8.02 11.07
N HIS A 131 -0.63 7.01 11.87
CA HIS A 131 0.38 6.23 12.58
C HIS A 131 0.73 4.91 11.88
N ALA A 132 0.24 4.70 10.66
CA ALA A 132 0.48 3.47 9.92
C ALA A 132 1.91 3.43 9.38
N ASP A 133 2.62 2.34 9.64
CA ASP A 133 3.93 2.07 9.04
C ASP A 133 3.80 1.76 7.55
N TYR A 134 2.72 1.06 7.16
CA TYR A 134 2.44 0.70 5.78
C TYR A 134 1.00 1.08 5.42
N ILE A 135 0.83 1.82 4.33
CA ILE A 135 -0.48 2.13 3.76
C ILE A 135 -0.54 1.52 2.35
N ILE A 136 -1.49 0.62 2.12
CA ILE A 136 -1.72 0.03 0.80
C ILE A 136 -3.06 0.54 0.27
N ASP A 137 -3.02 1.30 -0.83
CA ASP A 137 -4.21 1.64 -1.59
C ASP A 137 -4.62 0.49 -2.49
N THR A 138 -5.73 -0.15 -2.14
CA THR A 138 -6.29 -1.28 -2.87
C THR A 138 -7.29 -0.88 -3.95
N SER A 139 -7.49 0.42 -4.21
CA SER A 139 -8.51 0.93 -5.15
C SER A 139 -8.42 0.29 -6.54
N LYS A 140 -7.20 0.16 -7.06
CA LYS A 140 -6.91 -0.39 -8.40
C LYS A 140 -6.27 -1.78 -8.34
N LEU A 141 -6.08 -2.35 -7.16
CA LEU A 141 -5.40 -3.63 -6.99
C LEU A 141 -6.37 -4.80 -7.09
N LEU A 142 -5.97 -5.81 -7.86
CA LEU A 142 -6.51 -7.15 -7.82
C LEU A 142 -5.98 -7.89 -6.58
N THR A 143 -6.69 -8.93 -6.15
CA THR A 143 -6.29 -9.79 -5.02
C THR A 143 -4.85 -10.32 -5.17
N ARG A 144 -4.47 -10.73 -6.39
CA ARG A 144 -3.12 -11.22 -6.68
C ARG A 144 -2.06 -10.13 -6.49
N GLU A 145 -2.39 -8.88 -6.84
CA GLU A 145 -1.48 -7.75 -6.72
C GLU A 145 -1.30 -7.33 -5.26
N LEU A 146 -2.39 -7.30 -4.49
CA LEU A 146 -2.31 -7.12 -3.04
C LEU A 146 -1.40 -8.18 -2.40
N ASN A 147 -1.52 -9.46 -2.80
CA ASN A 147 -0.66 -10.52 -2.29
C ASN A 147 0.82 -10.29 -2.60
N MET A 148 1.14 -9.85 -3.82
CA MET A 148 2.52 -9.51 -4.20
C MET A 148 3.07 -8.34 -3.40
N GLU A 149 2.26 -7.30 -3.12
CA GLU A 149 2.69 -6.18 -2.27
C GLU A 149 2.96 -6.63 -0.82
N LEU A 150 2.12 -7.51 -0.27
CA LEU A 150 2.34 -8.08 1.06
C LEU A 150 3.61 -8.94 1.12
N GLU A 151 3.91 -9.72 0.08
CA GLU A 151 5.16 -10.49 -0.01
C GLU A 151 6.40 -9.59 0.02
N LYS A 152 6.37 -8.51 -0.76
CA LYS A 152 7.48 -7.54 -0.79
C LYS A 152 7.74 -6.95 0.59
N ILE A 153 6.70 -6.60 1.34
CA ILE A 153 6.81 -5.99 2.67
C ILE A 153 7.24 -7.01 3.74
N PHE A 154 6.59 -8.19 3.76
CA PHE A 154 6.66 -9.10 4.90
C PHE A 154 7.60 -10.29 4.72
N VAL A 155 8.02 -10.62 3.49
CA VAL A 155 8.91 -11.75 3.16
C VAL A 155 10.28 -11.28 2.69
N GLU A 156 10.34 -10.33 1.75
CA GLU A 156 11.63 -9.90 1.17
C GLU A 156 12.44 -8.98 2.09
N GLY A 157 11.85 -8.51 3.20
CA GLY A 157 12.53 -7.68 4.20
C GLY A 157 13.09 -6.38 3.64
N ARG A 158 12.60 -5.92 2.48
CA ARG A 158 12.99 -4.64 1.92
C ARG A 158 12.37 -3.55 2.78
N GLU A 159 13.20 -2.63 3.29
CA GLU A 159 12.73 -1.37 3.85
C GLU A 159 11.78 -0.74 2.83
N PHE A 160 10.50 -0.70 3.17
CA PHE A 160 9.51 -0.10 2.30
C PHE A 160 9.77 1.41 2.32
N LYS A 161 10.37 1.93 1.25
CA LYS A 161 10.25 3.35 0.95
C LYS A 161 8.77 3.58 0.65
N SER A 162 8.09 4.36 1.48
CA SER A 162 6.66 4.69 1.43
C SER A 162 6.16 5.28 0.09
N LEU A 163 7.06 5.45 -0.89
CA LEU A 163 6.79 6.03 -2.18
C LEU A 163 6.92 4.97 -3.28
N VAL A 164 5.78 4.60 -3.88
CA VAL A 164 5.74 3.80 -5.11
C VAL A 164 5.89 4.76 -6.29
N VAL A 165 7.00 4.65 -7.03
CA VAL A 165 7.26 5.47 -8.22
C VAL A 165 6.86 4.68 -9.47
N THR A 166 5.85 5.16 -10.19
CA THR A 166 5.46 4.61 -11.49
C THR A 166 6.06 5.47 -12.60
N VAL A 167 6.87 4.86 -13.47
CA VAL A 167 7.41 5.53 -14.67
C VAL A 167 6.64 5.04 -15.88
N LEU A 168 6.04 5.98 -16.63
CA LEU A 168 5.27 5.69 -17.83
C LEU A 168 5.79 6.53 -19.01
N SER A 169 5.81 5.94 -20.20
CA SER A 169 6.07 6.66 -21.45
C SER A 169 4.76 6.90 -22.20
N PHE A 170 4.58 8.10 -22.75
CA PHE A 170 3.41 8.46 -23.54
C PHE A 170 3.80 9.31 -24.75
N GLY A 171 2.88 9.45 -25.71
CA GLY A 171 3.03 10.36 -26.84
C GLY A 171 2.09 11.54 -26.73
N PHE A 172 2.60 12.77 -26.84
CA PHE A 172 1.80 14.00 -26.74
C PHE A 172 0.55 14.06 -27.62
N LYS A 173 0.57 13.40 -28.79
CA LYS A 173 -0.59 13.32 -29.68
C LYS A 173 -1.79 12.56 -29.08
N TYR A 174 -1.57 11.77 -28.03
CA TYR A 174 -2.58 11.00 -27.31
C TYR A 174 -3.02 11.66 -26.00
N GLY A 175 -2.50 12.85 -25.70
CA GLY A 175 -2.74 13.55 -24.44
C GLY A 175 -1.78 13.14 -23.33
N ILE A 176 -1.71 13.97 -22.29
CA ILE A 176 -0.93 13.70 -21.07
C ILE A 176 -1.77 12.77 -20.17
N PRO A 177 -1.19 11.70 -19.59
CA PRO A 177 -1.88 10.87 -18.62
C PRO A 177 -2.45 11.71 -17.47
N ALA A 178 -3.72 11.48 -17.14
CA ALA A 178 -4.42 12.29 -16.14
C ALA A 178 -3.89 12.08 -14.71
N ASP A 179 -3.17 10.99 -14.46
CA ASP A 179 -2.58 10.60 -13.19
C ASP A 179 -1.07 10.85 -13.10
N ALA A 180 -0.50 11.65 -14.02
CA ALA A 180 0.91 12.02 -13.97
C ALA A 180 1.17 13.22 -13.03
N ASP A 181 1.97 13.00 -11.97
CA ASP A 181 2.42 14.07 -11.07
C ASP A 181 3.54 14.92 -11.69
N LEU A 182 4.48 14.26 -12.39
CA LEU A 182 5.62 14.88 -13.07
C LEU A 182 5.61 14.50 -14.55
N VAL A 183 5.81 15.50 -15.42
CA VAL A 183 5.84 15.31 -16.87
C VAL A 183 7.14 15.88 -17.42
N PHE A 184 7.92 15.03 -18.09
CA PHE A 184 9.18 15.40 -18.70
C PHE A 184 9.07 15.28 -20.22
N ASP A 185 9.23 16.39 -20.94
CA ASP A 185 9.25 16.41 -22.40
C ASP A 185 10.64 16.06 -22.92
N VAL A 186 10.74 14.95 -23.66
CA VAL A 186 12.00 14.45 -24.23
C VAL A 186 12.08 14.63 -25.75
N ARG A 187 11.15 15.37 -26.37
CA ARG A 187 11.11 15.57 -27.84
C ARG A 187 12.31 16.31 -28.42
N PHE A 188 13.11 16.96 -27.58
CA PHE A 188 14.34 17.61 -27.99
C PHE A 188 15.51 16.62 -28.18
N LEU A 189 15.37 15.37 -27.74
CA LEU A 189 16.39 14.35 -27.93
C LEU A 189 16.47 13.89 -29.39
N PRO A 190 17.62 13.35 -29.83
CA PRO A 190 17.80 12.80 -31.17
C PRO A 190 16.74 11.76 -31.52
N ASN A 191 16.03 12.00 -32.62
CA ASN A 191 14.85 11.23 -32.97
C ASN A 191 15.21 9.99 -33.82
N PRO A 192 15.06 8.75 -33.30
CA PRO A 192 15.37 7.52 -34.03
C PRO A 192 14.45 7.27 -35.23
N TYR A 193 13.33 8.00 -35.36
CA TYR A 193 12.38 7.85 -36.45
C TYR A 193 12.97 8.09 -37.84
N TYR A 194 14.04 8.89 -37.94
CA TYR A 194 14.72 9.18 -39.21
C TYR A 194 15.64 8.05 -39.69
N ILE A 195 15.82 7.00 -38.90
CA ILE A 195 16.60 5.81 -39.27
C ILE A 195 15.62 4.69 -39.63
N ASP A 196 15.59 4.31 -40.90
CA ASP A 196 14.63 3.32 -41.42
C ASP A 196 14.68 1.98 -40.66
N GLU A 197 15.86 1.58 -40.22
CA GLU A 197 16.11 0.35 -39.47
C GLU A 197 15.51 0.39 -38.05
N LEU A 198 15.42 1.58 -37.45
CA LEU A 198 14.92 1.79 -36.08
C LEU A 198 13.44 2.19 -36.05
N LYS A 199 12.91 2.67 -37.17
CA LYS A 199 11.55 3.23 -37.27
C LYS A 199 10.43 2.29 -36.84
N LYS A 200 10.63 0.96 -36.98
CA LYS A 200 9.66 -0.07 -36.57
C LYS A 200 9.92 -0.65 -35.18
N GLN A 201 11.01 -0.25 -34.54
CA GLN A 201 11.43 -0.71 -33.23
C GLN A 201 10.91 0.21 -32.12
N THR A 202 11.07 -0.21 -30.88
CA THR A 202 10.64 0.50 -29.67
C THR A 202 11.85 0.87 -28.81
N GLY A 203 11.66 1.75 -27.82
CA GLY A 203 12.71 2.09 -26.86
C GLY A 203 13.18 0.93 -25.97
N ASN A 204 12.48 -0.21 -25.99
CA ASN A 204 12.91 -1.43 -25.30
C ASN A 204 13.92 -2.25 -26.12
N ASP A 205 14.04 -1.96 -27.41
CA ASP A 205 14.97 -2.64 -28.31
C ASP A 205 16.37 -2.03 -28.22
N LYS A 206 17.36 -2.90 -28.04
CA LYS A 206 18.78 -2.51 -27.85
C LYS A 206 19.30 -1.52 -28.92
N PRO A 207 18.99 -1.68 -30.23
CA PRO A 207 19.45 -0.72 -31.24
C PRO A 207 18.90 0.70 -31.06
N VAL A 208 17.66 0.84 -30.59
CA VAL A 208 17.05 2.17 -30.32
C VAL A 208 17.68 2.80 -29.07
N GLN A 209 17.94 1.99 -28.04
CA GLN A 209 18.62 2.46 -26.83
C GLN A 209 20.02 2.95 -27.14
N ASP A 210 20.81 2.15 -27.87
CA ASP A 210 22.19 2.47 -28.22
C ASP A 210 22.25 3.73 -29.11
N TYR A 211 21.28 3.92 -30.01
CA TYR A 211 21.17 5.15 -30.79
C TYR A 211 20.89 6.36 -29.91
N VAL A 212 19.81 6.34 -29.11
CA VAL A 212 19.41 7.52 -28.30
C VAL A 212 20.47 7.84 -27.26
N MET A 213 21.08 6.82 -26.64
CA MET A 213 22.15 6.98 -25.65
C MET A 213 23.52 7.22 -26.28
N GLY A 214 23.66 7.24 -27.60
CA GLY A 214 24.90 7.57 -28.28
C GLY A 214 25.23 9.07 -28.31
N PHE A 215 24.34 9.91 -27.79
CA PHE A 215 24.47 11.38 -27.82
C PHE A 215 24.67 11.97 -26.43
N ASP A 216 25.62 12.91 -26.32
CA ASP A 216 25.95 13.59 -25.05
C ASP A 216 24.73 14.24 -24.38
N VAL A 217 23.85 14.85 -25.17
CA VAL A 217 22.62 15.51 -24.67
C VAL A 217 21.72 14.54 -23.89
N SER A 218 21.65 13.28 -24.32
CA SER A 218 20.85 12.24 -23.66
C SER A 218 21.41 11.90 -22.29
N HIS A 219 22.74 11.79 -22.19
CA HIS A 219 23.42 11.57 -20.90
C HIS A 219 23.26 12.76 -19.96
N VAL A 220 23.44 13.98 -20.47
CA VAL A 220 23.28 15.20 -19.67
C VAL A 220 21.86 15.32 -19.13
N PHE A 221 20.86 15.08 -19.97
CA PHE A 221 19.46 15.11 -19.53
C PHE A 221 19.17 14.03 -18.50
N LEU A 222 19.58 12.79 -18.74
CA LEU A 222 19.37 11.68 -17.81
C LEU A 222 20.00 11.96 -16.45
N ASN A 223 21.23 12.47 -16.42
CA ASN A 223 21.92 12.83 -15.18
C ASN A 223 21.18 13.94 -14.44
N LYS A 224 20.78 15.02 -15.13
CA LYS A 224 20.03 16.13 -14.51
C LYS A 224 18.67 15.69 -13.99
N LEU A 225 17.96 14.85 -14.74
CA LEU A 225 16.67 14.32 -14.35
C LEU A 225 16.80 13.44 -13.11
N THR A 226 17.81 12.56 -13.09
CA THR A 226 18.07 11.68 -11.95
C THR A 226 18.44 12.49 -10.71
N ASP A 227 19.30 13.50 -10.86
CA ASP A 227 19.70 14.41 -9.78
C ASP A 227 18.48 15.16 -9.21
N MET A 228 17.63 15.71 -10.07
CA MET A 228 16.40 16.40 -9.64
C MET A 228 15.42 15.49 -8.88
N VAL A 229 15.31 14.22 -9.27
CA VAL A 229 14.42 13.24 -8.61
C VAL A 229 15.01 12.73 -7.29
N GLN A 230 16.34 12.79 -7.13
CA GLN A 230 17.03 12.36 -5.93
C GLN A 230 17.22 13.48 -4.89
N PHE A 231 17.21 14.75 -5.31
CA PHE A 231 17.28 15.94 -4.47
C PHE A 231 16.04 16.10 -3.57
#